data_AF-A0A935BDE8-F1
#
_entry.id   AF-A0A935BDE8-F1
#
_cell.length_a   1.000
_cell.length_b   1.000
_cell.length_c   1.000
_cell.angle_alpha   90.00
_cell.angle_beta   90.00
_cell.angle_gamma   90.00
#
_symmetry.space_group_name_H-M   'P 1'
#
loop_
_entity.id
_entity.type
_entity.pdbx_description
1 polymer ?
#
loop_
_entity_poly.entity_id
_entity_poly.type
_entity_poly.pdbx_seq_one_letter_code
_entity_poly.pdbx_strand_id
1 'polypeptide(L)'
;MVPGTAAGDTIALSVDGSGFLIATVNAVTTTYRNFIGGAFSTAGIESLRVTGDAGNDAITVSIASPNYDIHLSGGDNDDQINASATVAGPNAIFYNGNAGNDTLIGGGDDDTFDGGEGNDTFLGNGGTDNVGGGALLLSTTAY
;
A
#
# COMPACT_ATOMS: atom_id res chain seq x y z
N MET A 1 3.90 -4.44 -10.71
CA MET A 1 3.89 -2.98 -10.55
C MET A 1 2.53 -2.48 -10.99
N VAL A 2 1.86 -1.72 -10.14
CA VAL A 2 0.61 -1.01 -10.47
C VAL A 2 0.93 0.49 -10.38
N PRO A 3 1.22 1.15 -11.52
CA PRO A 3 1.51 2.58 -11.54
C PRO A 3 0.23 3.42 -11.69
N GLY A 4 0.24 4.59 -11.06
CA GLY A 4 -0.65 5.72 -11.33
C GLY A 4 -0.19 6.56 -12.53
N THR A 5 -0.51 7.84 -12.46
CA THR A 5 -0.32 8.88 -13.46
C THR A 5 0.17 10.16 -12.79
N ALA A 6 0.31 11.26 -13.53
CA ALA A 6 0.71 12.56 -12.95
C ALA A 6 -0.47 13.38 -12.40
N ALA A 7 -1.65 12.76 -12.28
CA ALA A 7 -2.84 13.36 -11.72
C ALA A 7 -3.30 12.49 -10.55
N GLY A 8 -4.06 13.06 -9.62
CA GLY A 8 -4.59 12.30 -8.50
C GLY A 8 -5.43 11.10 -8.96
N ASP A 9 -5.00 9.92 -8.54
CA ASP A 9 -5.54 8.63 -8.90
C ASP A 9 -6.23 7.95 -7.72
N THR A 10 -7.27 7.17 -8.03
CA THR A 10 -7.78 6.17 -7.08
C THR A 10 -7.28 4.81 -7.50
N ILE A 11 -6.37 4.24 -6.71
CA ILE A 11 -5.71 2.96 -6.95
C ILE A 11 -6.17 1.97 -5.88
N ALA A 12 -6.88 0.91 -6.28
CA ALA A 12 -7.31 -0.16 -5.39
C ALA A 12 -6.72 -1.49 -5.83
N LEU A 13 -6.06 -2.21 -4.92
CA LEU A 13 -5.57 -3.57 -5.14
C LEU A 13 -6.30 -4.57 -4.25
N SER A 14 -6.71 -5.68 -4.84
CA SER A 14 -7.34 -6.80 -4.12
C SER A 14 -7.07 -8.14 -4.81
N VAL A 15 -7.47 -9.23 -4.16
CA VAL A 15 -7.48 -10.56 -4.77
C VAL A 15 -8.93 -11.04 -4.92
N ASP A 16 -9.30 -11.57 -6.08
CA ASP A 16 -10.64 -12.11 -6.31
C ASP A 16 -10.83 -13.51 -5.69
N GLY A 17 -12.08 -14.01 -5.72
CA GLY A 17 -12.41 -15.34 -5.20
C GLY A 17 -11.71 -16.51 -5.91
N SER A 18 -11.03 -16.25 -7.03
CA SER A 18 -10.23 -17.23 -7.78
C SER A 18 -8.72 -17.07 -7.55
N GLY A 19 -8.28 -16.12 -6.72
CA GLY A 19 -6.88 -15.88 -6.41
C GLY A 19 -6.14 -14.97 -7.39
N PHE A 20 -6.85 -14.28 -8.31
CA PHE A 20 -6.21 -13.34 -9.21
C PHE A 20 -6.05 -11.97 -8.55
N LEU A 21 -4.88 -11.36 -8.74
CA LEU A 21 -4.67 -9.97 -8.38
C LEU A 21 -5.50 -9.08 -9.31
N ILE A 22 -6.27 -8.19 -8.71
CA ILE A 22 -7.02 -7.15 -9.36
C ILE A 22 -6.42 -5.82 -8.96
N ALA A 23 -6.17 -4.96 -9.94
CA ALA A 23 -5.92 -3.55 -9.68
C ALA A 23 -6.97 -2.71 -10.40
N THR A 24 -7.56 -1.76 -9.69
CA THR A 24 -8.48 -0.76 -10.24
C THR A 24 -7.81 0.60 -10.13
N VAL A 25 -7.53 1.25 -11.26
CA VAL A 25 -6.98 2.61 -11.32
C VAL A 25 -8.02 3.49 -12.00
N ASN A 26 -8.54 4.50 -11.30
CA ASN A 26 -9.57 5.42 -11.82
C ASN A 26 -10.77 4.70 -12.47
N ALA A 27 -11.32 3.72 -11.74
CA ALA A 27 -12.40 2.82 -12.19
C ALA A 27 -12.05 1.85 -13.33
N VAL A 28 -10.83 1.89 -13.88
CA VAL A 28 -10.36 0.90 -14.86
C VAL A 28 -9.76 -0.28 -14.13
N THR A 29 -10.40 -1.45 -14.28
CA THR A 29 -10.00 -2.66 -13.59
C THR A 29 -9.17 -3.57 -14.49
N THR A 30 -7.99 -3.97 -14.02
CA THR A 30 -7.07 -4.90 -14.66
C THR A 30 -6.91 -6.14 -13.79
N THR A 31 -7.23 -7.31 -14.35
CA THR A 31 -6.91 -8.60 -13.73
C THR A 31 -5.55 -9.05 -14.20
N TYR A 32 -4.60 -9.13 -13.28
CA TYR A 32 -3.27 -9.64 -13.55
C TYR A 32 -3.30 -11.18 -13.49
N ARG A 33 -2.55 -11.83 -14.39
CA ARG A 33 -2.42 -13.30 -14.43
C ARG A 33 -0.95 -13.70 -14.50
N ASN A 34 -0.64 -14.91 -14.06
CA ASN A 34 0.69 -15.48 -14.24
C ASN A 34 0.99 -15.78 -15.73
N PHE A 35 2.22 -16.19 -16.05
CA PHE A 35 2.66 -16.45 -17.44
C PHE A 35 1.89 -17.57 -18.14
N ILE A 36 1.26 -18.48 -17.39
CA ILE A 36 0.42 -19.56 -17.93
C ILE A 36 -1.08 -19.20 -17.89
N GLY A 37 -1.43 -17.95 -17.59
CA GLY A 37 -2.80 -17.45 -17.55
C GLY A 37 -3.60 -17.87 -16.31
N GLY A 38 -2.95 -18.46 -15.31
CA GLY A 38 -3.54 -18.84 -14.02
C GLY A 38 -3.44 -17.74 -12.96
N ALA A 39 -4.07 -17.99 -11.82
CA ALA A 39 -3.96 -17.14 -10.63
C ALA A 39 -2.49 -16.95 -10.24
N PHE A 40 -2.17 -15.84 -9.60
CA PHE A 40 -0.85 -15.72 -9.01
C PHE A 40 -0.76 -16.72 -7.87
N SER A 41 0.11 -17.71 -8.02
CA SER A 41 0.60 -18.41 -6.86
C SER A 41 1.49 -17.43 -6.11
N THR A 42 1.11 -17.11 -4.88
CA THR A 42 1.91 -16.29 -3.99
C THR A 42 3.26 -16.96 -3.65
N ALA A 43 3.43 -18.24 -3.97
CA ALA A 43 4.69 -18.98 -3.86
C ALA A 43 5.79 -18.53 -4.83
N GLY A 44 5.47 -17.70 -5.85
CA GLY A 44 6.44 -17.20 -6.82
C GLY A 44 6.52 -15.67 -6.91
N ILE A 45 5.83 -14.94 -6.03
CA ILE A 45 5.93 -13.48 -5.95
C ILE A 45 6.97 -13.15 -4.88
N GLU A 46 7.93 -12.31 -5.23
CA GLU A 46 8.94 -11.79 -4.29
C GLU A 46 8.49 -10.46 -3.69
N SER A 47 7.89 -9.57 -4.50
CA SER A 47 7.33 -8.31 -4.04
C SER A 47 6.19 -7.82 -4.93
N LEU A 48 5.28 -7.04 -4.33
CA LEU A 48 4.28 -6.26 -5.03
C LEU A 48 4.58 -4.78 -4.82
N ARG A 49 4.58 -4.00 -5.91
CA ARG A 49 4.78 -2.55 -5.85
C ARG A 49 3.62 -1.77 -6.44
N VAL A 50 3.19 -0.75 -5.73
CA VAL A 50 2.14 0.21 -6.09
C VAL A 50 2.69 1.62 -5.96
N THR A 51 2.49 2.46 -6.97
CA THR A 51 2.96 3.86 -6.97
C THR A 51 1.84 4.79 -7.45
N GLY A 52 1.63 5.90 -6.76
CA GLY A 52 0.74 6.99 -7.20
C GLY A 52 1.38 7.88 -8.28
N ASP A 53 2.69 8.13 -8.13
CA ASP A 53 3.53 8.99 -8.97
C ASP A 53 3.41 10.48 -8.62
N ALA A 54 2.56 11.28 -9.26
CA ALA A 54 2.43 12.70 -8.89
C ALA A 54 0.96 13.11 -8.81
N GLY A 55 0.66 14.07 -7.95
CA GLY A 55 -0.70 14.48 -7.66
C GLY A 55 -1.24 13.72 -6.45
N ASN A 56 -2.37 14.20 -5.92
CA ASN A 56 -2.91 13.64 -4.67
C ASN A 56 -3.63 12.31 -4.93
N ASP A 57 -2.98 11.21 -4.55
CA ASP A 57 -3.40 9.85 -4.81
C ASP A 57 -4.11 9.19 -3.61
N ALA A 58 -5.02 8.27 -3.91
CA ALA A 58 -5.69 7.42 -2.93
C ALA A 58 -5.38 5.95 -3.25
N ILE A 59 -4.46 5.36 -2.51
CA ILE A 59 -4.00 3.98 -2.66
C ILE A 59 -4.64 3.12 -1.57
N THR A 60 -5.43 2.12 -1.96
CA THR A 60 -6.02 1.13 -1.05
C THR A 60 -5.54 -0.27 -1.39
N VAL A 61 -5.04 -1.01 -0.40
CA VAL A 61 -4.63 -2.41 -0.57
C VAL A 61 -5.43 -3.31 0.39
N SER A 62 -6.08 -4.30 -0.19
CA SER A 62 -6.93 -5.28 0.50
C SER A 62 -6.56 -6.69 0.05
N ILE A 63 -5.41 -7.18 0.50
CA ILE A 63 -4.89 -8.51 0.14
C ILE A 63 -4.88 -9.39 1.40
N ALA A 64 -5.37 -10.63 1.31
CA ALA A 64 -5.41 -11.51 2.46
C ALA A 64 -4.10 -12.31 2.58
N SER A 65 -3.38 -12.14 3.70
CA SER A 65 -2.18 -12.89 4.09
C SER A 65 -1.13 -12.99 2.96
N PRO A 66 -0.61 -11.86 2.48
CA PRO A 66 0.49 -11.87 1.54
C PRO A 66 1.72 -12.53 2.19
N ASN A 67 2.36 -13.46 1.50
CA ASN A 67 3.64 -14.07 1.90
C ASN A 67 4.82 -13.45 1.14
N TYR A 68 4.67 -12.18 0.76
CA TYR A 68 5.62 -11.39 0.00
C TYR A 68 5.52 -9.94 0.47
N ASP A 69 6.59 -9.18 0.25
CA ASP A 69 6.64 -7.78 0.65
C ASP A 69 5.73 -6.92 -0.24
N ILE A 70 5.08 -5.93 0.36
CA ILE A 70 4.28 -4.93 -0.36
C ILE A 70 4.96 -3.57 -0.19
N HIS A 71 5.26 -2.91 -1.31
CA HIS A 71 5.84 -1.57 -1.34
C HIS A 71 4.80 -0.60 -1.91
N LEU A 72 4.40 0.36 -1.09
CA LEU A 72 3.42 1.40 -1.41
C LEU A 72 4.14 2.74 -1.44
N SER A 73 3.91 3.51 -2.50
CA SER A 73 4.48 4.84 -2.68
C SER A 73 3.39 5.79 -3.08
N GLY A 74 3.23 6.90 -2.36
CA GLY A 74 2.38 8.02 -2.76
C GLY A 74 3.02 8.72 -3.96
N GLY A 75 4.06 9.51 -3.67
CA GLY A 75 4.83 10.20 -4.70
C GLY A 75 4.88 11.70 -4.39
N ASP A 76 4.79 12.53 -5.43
CA ASP A 76 4.68 13.97 -5.21
C ASP A 76 3.24 14.35 -4.85
N ASN A 77 3.08 15.30 -3.93
CA ASN A 77 1.83 15.86 -3.39
C ASN A 77 1.21 15.08 -2.21
N ASP A 78 0.08 15.56 -1.69
CA ASP A 78 -0.52 15.04 -0.46
C ASP A 78 -1.33 13.76 -0.75
N ASP A 79 -0.82 12.61 -0.31
CA ASP A 79 -1.35 11.29 -0.65
C ASP A 79 -2.03 10.58 0.53
N GLN A 80 -2.87 9.60 0.18
CA GLN A 80 -3.51 8.68 1.12
C GLN A 80 -3.17 7.25 0.78
N ILE A 81 -2.44 6.57 1.67
CA ILE A 81 -2.12 5.15 1.55
C ILE A 81 -2.83 4.40 2.68
N ASN A 82 -3.66 3.42 2.33
CA ASN A 82 -4.41 2.62 3.29
C ASN A 82 -4.31 1.13 2.97
N ALA A 83 -3.62 0.39 3.84
CA ALA A 83 -3.55 -1.07 3.80
C ALA A 83 -4.17 -1.74 5.04
N SER A 84 -4.98 -1.01 5.83
CA SER A 84 -5.62 -1.55 7.05
C SER A 84 -6.53 -2.76 6.83
N ALA A 85 -7.01 -2.96 5.60
CA ALA A 85 -7.81 -4.12 5.21
C ALA A 85 -6.97 -5.32 4.73
N THR A 86 -5.64 -5.17 4.65
CA THR A 86 -4.72 -6.27 4.33
C THR A 86 -4.61 -7.18 5.54
N VAL A 87 -4.89 -8.48 5.35
CA VAL A 87 -4.87 -9.45 6.45
C VAL A 87 -3.45 -9.86 6.72
N ALA A 88 -3.12 -9.98 8.00
CA ALA A 88 -1.81 -10.33 8.53
C ALA A 88 -1.08 -11.42 7.74
N GLY A 89 0.12 -11.08 7.24
CA GLY A 89 1.06 -11.98 6.58
C GLY A 89 2.37 -12.11 7.36
N PRO A 90 3.26 -13.06 7.02
CA PRO A 90 4.59 -13.13 7.63
C PRO A 90 5.54 -12.00 7.20
N ASN A 91 5.14 -11.16 6.24
CA ASN A 91 5.97 -10.14 5.60
C ASN A 91 5.45 -8.73 5.94
N ALA A 92 6.38 -7.78 6.07
CA ALA A 92 6.07 -6.39 6.36
C ALA A 92 5.51 -5.66 5.13
N ILE A 93 4.74 -4.60 5.36
CA ILE A 93 4.39 -3.61 4.34
C ILE A 93 5.28 -2.39 4.50
N PHE A 94 5.80 -1.90 3.38
CA PHE A 94 6.61 -0.69 3.30
C PHE A 94 5.75 0.43 2.72
N TYR A 95 5.54 1.49 3.50
CA TYR A 95 4.81 2.68 3.11
C TYR A 95 5.80 3.82 2.90
N ASN A 96 5.74 4.49 1.75
CA ASN A 96 6.53 5.69 1.48
C ASN A 96 5.60 6.81 1.01
N GLY A 97 5.49 7.88 1.80
CA GLY A 97 4.75 9.09 1.42
C GLY A 97 5.44 9.83 0.27
N ASN A 98 6.75 10.05 0.43
CA ASN A 98 7.62 10.87 -0.40
C ASN A 98 7.42 12.37 -0.12
N ALA A 99 6.89 13.17 -1.04
CA ALA A 99 6.88 14.62 -0.88
C ALA A 99 5.45 15.13 -0.77
N GLY A 100 5.03 15.60 0.40
CA GLY A 100 3.64 15.95 0.63
C GLY A 100 3.29 15.87 2.12
N ASN A 101 2.05 16.20 2.47
CA ASN A 101 1.51 15.89 3.78
C ASN A 101 0.67 14.63 3.65
N ASP A 102 1.31 13.49 3.87
CA ASP A 102 0.74 12.19 3.54
C ASP A 102 -0.02 11.58 4.72
N THR A 103 -0.99 10.72 4.41
CA THR A 103 -1.69 9.90 5.39
C THR A 103 -1.42 8.43 5.12
N LEU A 104 -0.66 7.79 6.01
CA LEU A 104 -0.27 6.39 5.89
C LEU A 104 -0.97 5.55 6.97
N ILE A 105 -1.80 4.60 6.55
CA ILE A 105 -2.62 3.76 7.43
C ILE A 105 -2.27 2.29 7.19
N GLY A 106 -1.68 1.64 8.19
CA GLY A 106 -1.30 0.23 8.15
C GLY A 106 -2.29 -0.73 8.78
N GLY A 107 -1.85 -1.99 8.89
CA GLY A 107 -2.62 -3.13 9.35
C GLY A 107 -2.23 -3.61 10.76
N GLY A 108 -2.46 -4.89 11.06
CA GLY A 108 -2.10 -5.45 12.37
C GLY A 108 -0.64 -5.90 12.49
N ASP A 109 0.14 -5.80 11.41
CA ASP A 109 1.48 -6.40 11.26
C ASP A 109 2.60 -5.44 11.63
N ASP A 110 3.81 -5.98 11.78
CA ASP A 110 5.03 -5.18 11.96
C ASP A 110 5.39 -4.49 10.64
N ASP A 111 5.04 -3.21 10.51
CA ASP A 111 5.18 -2.46 9.27
C ASP A 111 6.37 -1.47 9.28
N THR A 112 6.71 -0.92 8.11
CA THR A 112 7.70 0.16 7.98
C THR A 112 7.10 1.35 7.24
N PHE A 113 7.08 2.51 7.89
CA PHE A 113 6.58 3.76 7.34
C PHE A 113 7.73 4.75 7.14
N ASP A 114 7.75 5.41 5.99
CA ASP A 114 8.58 6.56 5.69
C ASP A 114 7.68 7.68 5.17
N GLY A 115 7.48 8.73 5.96
CA GLY A 115 6.67 9.88 5.53
C GLY A 115 7.34 10.70 4.43
N GLY A 116 8.67 10.79 4.44
CA GLY A 116 9.40 11.68 3.53
C GLY A 116 9.34 13.16 3.95
N GLU A 117 9.18 14.06 2.98
CA GLU A 117 9.14 15.51 3.15
C GLU A 117 7.72 16.01 3.40
N GLY A 118 7.46 16.58 4.57
CA GLY A 118 6.20 17.29 4.86
C GLY A 118 5.72 17.02 6.28
N ASN A 119 4.42 17.18 6.52
CA ASN A 119 3.80 16.83 7.80
C ASN A 119 2.90 15.61 7.65
N ASP A 120 3.45 14.46 7.96
CA ASP A 120 2.81 13.18 7.69
C ASP A 120 2.02 12.65 8.89
N THR A 121 0.96 11.92 8.60
CA THR A 121 0.11 11.26 9.60
C THR A 121 0.23 9.76 9.46
N PHE A 122 0.49 9.07 10.57
CA PHE A 122 0.66 7.62 10.62
C PHE A 122 -0.34 6.96 11.56
N LEU A 123 -0.98 5.90 11.09
CA LEU A 123 -1.83 5.03 11.88
C LEU A 123 -1.45 3.57 11.65
N GLY A 124 -0.68 3.00 12.59
CA GLY A 124 -0.20 1.61 12.52
C GLY A 124 -1.32 0.57 12.57
N ASN A 125 -2.26 0.67 13.52
CA ASN A 125 -3.33 -0.31 13.83
C ASN A 125 -2.88 -1.64 14.47
N GLY A 126 -1.62 -1.77 14.86
CA GLY A 126 -1.09 -2.96 15.54
C GLY A 126 0.42 -3.02 15.39
N GLY A 127 0.99 -4.22 15.55
CA GLY A 127 2.40 -4.45 15.23
C GLY A 127 3.45 -3.68 16.03
N THR A 128 4.69 -4.02 15.76
CA THR A 128 5.89 -3.27 16.13
C THR A 128 6.37 -2.52 14.89
N ASP A 129 5.80 -1.33 14.68
CA ASP A 129 6.07 -0.54 13.49
C ASP A 129 7.39 0.24 13.59
N ASN A 130 8.09 0.36 12.46
CA ASN A 130 9.22 1.26 12.30
C ASN A 130 8.76 2.51 11.53
N VAL A 131 8.96 3.71 12.08
CA VAL A 131 8.52 4.97 11.44
C VAL A 131 9.72 5.90 11.26
N GLY A 132 9.94 6.36 10.03
CA GLY A 132 10.88 7.40 9.61
C GLY A 132 10.20 8.49 8.78
N GLY A 133 10.91 9.57 8.44
CA GLY A 133 10.36 10.70 7.65
C GLY A 133 9.72 11.81 8.50
N GLY A 134 9.49 12.98 7.91
CA GLY A 134 9.22 14.26 8.56
C GLY A 134 7.93 14.33 9.41
N ALA A 135 8.05 14.99 10.56
CA ALA A 135 6.98 15.40 11.49
C ALA A 135 5.89 14.34 11.80
N LEU A 136 6.13 13.54 12.86
CA LEU A 136 5.20 12.56 13.39
C LEU A 136 3.97 13.18 14.09
N LEU A 137 2.76 12.84 13.62
CA LEU A 137 1.58 12.66 14.47
C LEU A 137 1.22 11.18 14.53
N LEU A 138 1.61 10.51 15.62
CA LEU A 138 1.29 9.11 15.87
C LEU A 138 -0.02 9.02 16.68
N SER A 139 -1.11 8.55 16.06
CA SER A 139 -2.34 8.22 16.80
C SER A 139 -2.33 6.75 17.20
N THR A 140 -1.59 6.42 18.26
CA THR A 140 -1.68 5.08 18.88
C THR A 140 -2.94 4.99 19.73
N THR A 141 -4.06 4.57 19.14
CA THR A 141 -5.17 4.07 19.98
C THR A 141 -4.83 2.64 20.38
N ALA A 142 -4.11 2.50 21.48
CA ALA A 142 -3.90 1.24 22.17
C ALA A 142 -5.24 0.75 22.77
N TYR A 143 -5.62 -0.49 22.49
CA TYR A 143 -6.50 -1.29 23.34
C TYR A 143 -5.95 -2.71 23.48
#